data_AF-A0A2N3LFV8-F1
#
_entry.id   AF-A0A2N3LFV8-F1
#
_cell.length_a   1.000
_cell.length_b   1.000
_cell.length_c   1.000
_cell.angle_alpha   90.00
_cell.angle_beta   90.00
_cell.angle_gamma   90.00
#
_symmetry.space_group_name_H-M   'P 1'
#
loop_
_entity.id
_entity.type
_entity.pdbx_description
1 polymer ?
#
loop_
_entity_poly.entity_id
_entity_poly.type
_entity_poly.pdbx_seq_one_letter_code
_entity_poly.pdbx_strand_id
1 'polypeptide(L)' 'MWIGNLHLNIVRGDYKFYEWEDDGWKKFREKEHELRMNGWRKCNQDDDYLNRYFTYKRKRKKVTLTMCCC' A
#
# COMPACT_ATOMS: atom_id res chain seq x y z
N MET A 1 -22.02 13.26 25.31
CA MET A 1 -22.29 13.19 23.86
C MET A 1 -21.17 12.35 23.26
N TRP A 2 -21.47 11.11 22.88
CA TRP A 2 -20.47 10.19 22.32
C TRP A 2 -20.12 10.65 20.90
N ILE A 3 -18.95 11.26 20.75
CA ILE A 3 -18.35 11.45 19.43
C ILE A 3 -17.93 10.04 19.02
N GLY A 4 -18.76 9.38 18.22
CA GLY A 4 -18.45 8.08 17.64
C GLY A 4 -17.06 8.17 17.00
N ASN A 5 -16.19 7.22 17.35
CA ASN A 5 -14.88 7.07 16.74
C ASN A 5 -15.07 6.89 15.23
N LEU A 6 -15.07 7.98 14.48
CA LEU A 6 -14.96 7.98 13.04
C LEU A 6 -13.53 7.53 12.73
N HIS A 7 -13.34 6.21 12.69
CA HIS A 7 -12.07 5.61 12.29
C HIS A 7 -11.96 5.79 10.78
N LEU A 8 -11.59 7.00 10.36
CA LEU A 8 -11.25 7.29 8.98
C LEU A 8 -10.07 6.38 8.63
N ASN A 9 -10.31 5.39 7.77
CA ASN A 9 -9.24 4.64 7.13
C ASN A 9 -8.45 5.61 6.25
N ILE A 10 -7.45 6.26 6.86
CA ILE A 10 -6.47 7.05 6.13
C ILE A 10 -5.57 6.04 5.43
N VAL A 11 -5.98 5.62 4.23
CA VAL A 11 -5.17 4.72 3.41
C VAL A 11 -3.87 5.45 3.07
N ARG A 12 -2.78 5.02 3.70
CA ARG A 12 -1.43 5.59 3.55
C ARG A 12 -0.72 5.00 2.34
N GLY A 13 -0.74 5.67 1.20
CA GLY A 13 0.14 5.26 0.10
C GLY A 13 0.02 6.07 -1.17
N ASP A 14 1.12 6.08 -1.92
CA ASP A 14 1.22 6.67 -3.26
C ASP A 14 0.39 5.86 -4.28
N TYR A 15 0.25 4.55 -4.04
CA TYR A 15 -0.58 3.64 -4.84
C TYR A 15 -1.44 2.78 -3.92
N LYS A 16 -2.71 2.60 -4.29
CA LYS A 16 -3.71 1.84 -3.54
C LYS A 16 -4.30 0.76 -4.44
N PHE A 17 -4.43 -0.42 -3.89
CA PHE A 17 -5.01 -1.60 -4.52
C PHE A 17 -6.02 -2.21 -3.55
N TYR A 18 -7.03 -2.89 -4.06
CA TYR A 18 -8.12 -3.41 -3.26
C TYR A 18 -8.27 -4.90 -3.52
N GLU A 19 -8.22 -5.71 -2.47
CA GLU A 19 -8.28 -7.16 -2.56
C GLU A 19 -9.62 -7.66 -3.12
N TRP A 20 -10.71 -6.91 -2.89
CA TRP A 20 -12.04 -7.22 -3.41
C TRP A 20 -12.28 -6.80 -4.86
N GLU A 21 -11.30 -6.15 -5.51
CA GLU A 21 -11.32 -5.98 -6.96
C GLU A 21 -10.73 -7.24 -7.63
N ASP A 22 -11.35 -7.72 -8.72
CA ASP A 22 -10.97 -8.95 -9.44
C ASP A 22 -9.48 -9.03 -9.79
N ASP A 23 -8.82 -7.89 -10.02
CA ASP A 23 -7.41 -7.78 -10.40
C ASP A 23 -6.51 -7.08 -9.36
N GLY A 24 -7.00 -6.84 -8.14
CA GLY A 24 -6.27 -6.05 -7.13
C GLY A 24 -4.85 -6.56 -6.87
N TRP A 25 -4.74 -7.86 -6.57
CA TRP A 25 -3.45 -8.54 -6.35
C TRP A 25 -2.57 -8.58 -7.60
N LYS A 26 -3.16 -8.66 -8.79
CA LYS A 26 -2.42 -8.65 -10.06
C LYS A 26 -1.78 -7.29 -10.30
N LYS A 27 -2.57 -6.21 -10.25
CA LYS A 27 -2.10 -4.83 -10.41
C LYS A 27 -1.05 -4.46 -9.36
N PHE A 28 -1.22 -4.93 -8.12
CA PHE A 28 -0.24 -4.74 -7.06
C PHE A 28 1.12 -5.38 -7.41
N ARG A 29 1.11 -6.64 -7.85
CA ARG A 29 2.34 -7.37 -8.24
C ARG A 29 3.01 -6.75 -9.47
N GLU A 30 2.24 -6.29 -10.44
CA GLU A 30 2.74 -5.54 -11.59
C GLU A 30 3.46 -4.27 -11.13
N LYS A 31 2.89 -3.52 -10.17
CA LYS A 31 3.54 -2.31 -9.62
C LYS A 31 4.79 -2.61 -8.81
N GLU A 32 4.79 -3.69 -8.02
CA GLU A 32 6.01 -4.18 -7.36
C GLU A 32 7.11 -4.53 -8.36
N HIS A 33 6.75 -5.18 -9.47
CA HIS A 33 7.69 -5.52 -10.52
C HIS A 33 8.24 -4.26 -11.20
N GLU A 34 7.39 -3.31 -11.56
CA GLU A 34 7.80 -2.02 -12.13
C GLU A 34 8.78 -1.28 -11.21
N LEU A 35 8.49 -1.21 -9.91
CA LEU A 35 9.37 -0.58 -8.93
C LEU A 35 10.74 -1.29 -8.84
N ARG A 36 10.74 -2.62 -8.81
CA ARG A 36 11.99 -3.41 -8.83
C ARG A 36 12.81 -3.16 -10.08
N MET A 37 12.20 -3.19 -11.26
CA MET A 37 12.87 -2.91 -12.54
C MET A 37 13.41 -1.48 -12.61
N ASN A 38 12.74 -0.52 -11.97
CA ASN A 38 13.19 0.85 -11.83
C ASN A 38 14.22 1.07 -10.70
N GLY A 39 14.76 0.00 -10.10
CA GLY A 39 15.81 0.09 -9.09
C GLY A 39 15.36 0.62 -7.74
N TRP A 40 14.07 0.55 -7.43
CA TRP A 40 13.55 0.80 -6.09
C TRP A 40 13.75 -0.44 -5.22
N ARG A 41 14.17 -0.24 -3.97
CA ARG A 41 14.38 -1.33 -3.01
C ARG A 41 13.28 -1.31 -1.96
N LYS A 42 12.64 -2.46 -1.74
CA LYS A 42 11.73 -2.65 -0.60
C LYS A 42 12.52 -2.48 0.70
N CYS A 43 11.98 -1.69 1.62
CA CYS A 43 12.66 -1.38 2.88
C CYS A 43 11.76 -1.45 4.12
N ASN A 44 10.44 -1.50 3.93
CA ASN A 44 9.51 -1.81 5.01
C ASN A 44 8.33 -2.61 4.46
N GLN A 45 7.74 -3.41 5.34
CA GLN A 45 6.40 -3.94 5.18
C GLN A 45 5.72 -3.83 6.55
N ASP A 46 4.53 -3.25 6.56
CA ASP A 46 3.73 -3.04 7.75
C ASP A 46 2.27 -3.33 7.44
N ASP A 47 1.54 -3.89 8.40
CA ASP A 47 0.15 -4.28 8.23
C ASP A 47 -0.67 -3.58 9.34
N ASP A 48 -1.83 -3.04 8.98
CA ASP A 48 -2.85 -2.62 9.94
C ASP A 48 -4.04 -3.59 9.92
N TYR A 49 -5.11 -3.27 10.65
CA TYR A 49 -6.27 -4.16 10.76
C TYR A 49 -6.97 -4.42 9.42
N LEU A 50 -6.83 -3.52 8.43
CA LEU A 50 -7.58 -3.55 7.17
C LEU A 50 -6.68 -3.48 5.92
N ASN A 51 -5.40 -3.19 6.05
CA ASN A 51 -4.49 -2.88 4.95
C ASN A 51 -3.09 -3.43 5.17
N ARG A 52 -2.40 -3.71 4.06
CA ARG A 52 -0.97 -4.00 4.01
C ARG A 52 -0.23 -2.91 3.28
N TYR A 53 0.88 -2.44 3.84
CA TYR A 53 1.71 -1.37 3.31
C TYR A 53 3.10 -1.90 2.95
N PHE A 54 3.57 -1.53 1.77
CA PHE A 54 4.85 -1.93 1.24
C PHE A 54 5.63 -0.68 0.86
N THR A 55 6.68 -0.37 1.61
CA THR A 55 7.50 0.82 1.36
C THR A 55 8.75 0.48 0.54
N TYR A 56 8.94 1.24 -0.54
CA TYR A 56 10.11 1.21 -1.40
C TYR A 56 10.88 2.54 -1.31
N LYS A 57 12.21 2.46 -1.38
CA LYS A 57 13.10 3.63 -1.41
C LYS A 57 14.02 3.61 -2.62
N ARG A 58 14.28 4.80 -3.16
CA ARG A 58 15.30 5.04 -4.18
C ARG A 58 15.92 6.42 -3.95
N LYS A 59 17.22 6.45 -3.63
CA LYS A 59 17.93 7.67 -3.20
C LYS A 59 17.18 8.35 -2.04
N ARG A 60 16.71 9.59 -2.20
CA ARG A 60 15.93 10.35 -1.21
C ARG A 60 14.40 10.23 -1.39
N LYS A 61 13.94 9.43 -2.35
CA LYS A 61 12.50 9.22 -2.62
C LYS A 61 11.99 7.97 -1.91
N LYS A 62 10.73 8.03 -1.47
CA LYS A 62 9.98 6.93 -0.86
C LYS A 62 8.66 6.77 -1.62
N VAL A 63 8.26 5.52 -1.86
CA VAL A 63 6.96 5.14 -2.44
C VAL A 63 6.34 4.07 -1.55
N THR A 64 5.05 4.15 -1.30
CA THR A 64 4.30 3.16 -0.51
C THR A 64 3.17 2.60 -1.36
N LEU A 65 3.17 1.27 -1.55
CA LEU A 65 2.04 0.54 -2.12
C LEU A 65 1.14 0.08 -0.98
N THR A 66 -0.17 0.28 -1.10
CA THR A 66 -1.16 -0.21 -0.14
C THR A 66 -2.02 -1.27 -0.79
N MET A 67 -2.17 -2.42 -0.14
CA MET A 67 -3.21 -3.40 -0.44
C MET A 67 -4.28 -3.30 0.66
N CYS A 68 -5.47 -2.81 0.32
CA CYS A 68 -6.63 -2.81 1.18
C CYS A 68 -7.24 -4.22 1.16
N CYS A 69 -7.33 -4.86 2.32
CA CYS A 69 -7.72 -6.26 2.50
C CYS A 69 -9.15 -6.42 3.06
N CYS A 70 -9.85 -5.34 3.37
CA CYS A 70 -11.18 -5.37 4.01
C CYS A 70 -12.14 -4.34 3.42
#